data_AF-A0A961PAT6-F1
#
_entry.id   AF-A0A961PAT6-F1
#
_cell.length_a   1.000
_cell.length_b   1.000
_cell.length_c   1.000
_cell.angle_alpha   90.00
_cell.angle_beta   90.00
_cell.angle_gamma   90.00
#
_symmetry.space_group_name_H-M   'P 1'
#
loop_
_entity.id
_entity.type
_entity.pdbx_description
1 polymer ?
#
loop_
_entity_poly.entity_id
_entity_poly.type
_entity_poly.pdbx_seq_one_letter_code
_entity_poly.pdbx_strand_id
1 'polypeptide(L)'
;MFNPPNSFASGTSHRVVHFLDQQIHTDHDRVEDILADAARCVRGAIEALDEIPFSGVDFWRHDLIQQTGTCRFLNDEFRIAARRALRALAQQDPEQAPEAHDRASRLLRDALEHSHRVTELLAAEREIAEFRNQDI
;
A
#
# COMPACT_ATOMS: atom_id res chain seq x y z
N MET A 1 -36.58 -54.39 37.68
CA MET A 1 -36.47 -53.80 36.33
C MET A 1 -35.02 -53.36 36.16
N PHE A 2 -34.43 -53.70 35.01
CA PHE A 2 -32.99 -53.68 34.71
C PHE A 2 -32.38 -52.27 34.61
N ASN A 3 -31.09 -52.17 35.01
CA ASN A 3 -30.09 -51.12 34.68
C ASN A 3 -29.76 -51.17 33.16
N PRO A 4 -29.11 -50.17 32.48
CA PRO A 4 -27.91 -49.49 32.96
C PRO A 4 -27.75 -48.02 32.40
N PRO A 5 -26.57 -47.36 32.46
CA PRO A 5 -26.40 -45.91 32.29
C PRO A 5 -26.51 -45.51 30.82
N ASN A 6 -27.14 -44.36 30.55
CA ASN A 6 -27.18 -43.82 29.20
C ASN A 6 -25.78 -43.38 28.77
N SER A 7 -25.22 -44.24 27.93
CA SER A 7 -24.06 -44.08 27.05
C SER A 7 -23.90 -42.67 26.48
N PHE A 8 -22.65 -42.25 26.37
CA PHE A 8 -22.19 -41.09 25.62
C PHE A 8 -22.80 -41.06 24.20
N ALA A 9 -23.63 -40.05 23.93
CA ALA A 9 -23.92 -39.68 22.56
C ALA A 9 -22.70 -38.96 21.99
N SER A 10 -21.98 -39.67 21.13
CA SER A 10 -21.09 -39.10 20.11
C SER A 10 -21.88 -38.10 19.25
N GLY A 11 -21.99 -36.86 19.73
CA GLY A 11 -22.33 -35.71 18.93
C GLY A 11 -21.04 -34.94 18.73
N THR A 12 -20.40 -35.11 17.59
CA THR A 12 -19.32 -34.25 17.09
C THR A 12 -19.70 -32.81 17.38
N SER A 13 -19.08 -32.23 18.41
CA SER A 13 -19.11 -30.79 18.62
C SER A 13 -18.31 -30.21 17.47
N HIS A 14 -18.99 -29.99 16.33
CA HIS A 14 -18.50 -29.10 15.30
C HIS A 14 -18.46 -27.73 15.98
N ARG A 15 -17.32 -27.47 16.62
CA ARG A 15 -16.93 -26.14 17.05
C ARG A 15 -16.75 -25.40 15.73
N VAL A 16 -17.82 -24.82 15.22
CA VAL A 16 -17.76 -23.87 14.11
C VAL A 16 -17.01 -22.68 14.70
N VAL A 17 -15.68 -22.76 14.62
CA VAL A 17 -14.84 -21.64 14.94
C VAL A 17 -15.01 -20.69 13.76
N HIS A 18 -15.80 -19.64 13.97
CA HIS A 18 -15.87 -18.51 13.06
C HIS A 18 -14.49 -17.84 13.03
N PHE A 19 -13.56 -18.37 12.23
CA PHE A 19 -12.27 -17.75 11.94
C PHE A 19 -12.38 -16.67 10.84
N LEU A 20 -13.57 -16.40 10.31
CA LEU A 20 -13.69 -15.72 9.02
C LEU A 20 -13.86 -14.19 9.07
N ASP A 21 -13.98 -13.56 10.24
CA ASP A 21 -14.37 -12.13 10.27
C ASP A 21 -13.28 -11.18 10.79
N GLN A 22 -12.43 -11.63 11.72
CA GLN A 22 -11.42 -10.76 12.35
C GLN A 22 -10.17 -10.57 11.49
N GLN A 23 -9.78 -11.58 10.71
CA GLN A 23 -8.54 -11.54 9.93
C GLN A 23 -8.68 -10.63 8.69
N ILE A 24 -9.84 -10.69 8.03
CA ILE A 24 -10.14 -9.88 6.82
C ILE A 24 -10.12 -8.38 7.14
N HIS A 25 -10.65 -7.98 8.31
CA HIS A 25 -10.61 -6.58 8.74
C HIS A 25 -9.17 -6.12 9.04
N THR A 26 -8.35 -6.97 9.66
CA THR A 26 -6.96 -6.63 10.00
C THR A 26 -6.10 -6.37 8.75
N ASP A 27 -6.30 -7.14 7.68
CA ASP A 27 -5.50 -7.01 6.46
C ASP A 27 -5.95 -5.82 5.60
N HIS A 28 -7.25 -5.48 5.61
CA HIS A 28 -7.76 -4.27 4.97
C HIS A 28 -7.26 -3.00 5.67
N ASP A 29 -7.38 -2.94 7.00
CA ASP A 29 -6.89 -1.83 7.81
C ASP A 29 -5.39 -1.59 7.57
N ARG A 30 -4.61 -2.68 7.44
CA ARG A 30 -3.19 -2.61 7.12
C ARG A 30 -2.90 -2.04 5.73
N VAL A 31 -3.72 -2.37 4.73
CA VAL A 31 -3.61 -1.79 3.39
C VAL A 31 -3.93 -0.30 3.41
N GLU A 32 -4.97 0.10 4.13
CA GLU A 32 -5.34 1.51 4.31
C GLU A 32 -4.22 2.31 4.99
N ASP A 33 -3.61 1.78 6.04
CA ASP A 33 -2.48 2.40 6.74
C ASP A 33 -1.29 2.62 5.78
N ILE A 34 -0.92 1.61 4.99
CA ILE A 34 0.20 1.73 4.04
C ILE A 34 -0.12 2.75 2.94
N LEU A 35 -1.38 2.83 2.50
CA LEU A 35 -1.82 3.84 1.53
C LEU A 35 -1.81 5.26 2.14
N ALA A 36 -2.21 5.40 3.40
CA ALA A 36 -2.15 6.68 4.11
C ALA A 36 -0.69 7.15 4.29
N ASP A 37 0.22 6.24 4.58
CA ASP A 37 1.66 6.51 4.65
C ASP A 37 2.23 6.90 3.29
N ALA A 38 1.86 6.17 2.21
CA ALA A 38 2.23 6.54 0.85
C ALA A 38 1.76 7.95 0.49
N ALA A 39 0.50 8.28 0.81
CA ALA A 39 -0.06 9.60 0.57
C ALA A 39 0.69 10.69 1.34
N ARG A 40 1.08 10.41 2.60
CA ARG A 40 1.89 11.33 3.42
C ARG A 40 3.26 11.56 2.79
N CYS A 41 3.93 10.50 2.33
CA CYS A 41 5.22 10.61 1.67
C CYS A 41 5.13 11.44 0.39
N VAL A 42 4.12 11.23 -0.45
CA VAL A 42 3.99 12.01 -1.69
C VAL A 42 3.68 13.48 -1.41
N ARG A 43 2.80 13.79 -0.44
CA ARG A 43 2.56 15.18 -0.04
C ARG A 43 3.84 15.85 0.47
N GLY A 44 4.58 15.18 1.35
CA GLY A 44 5.86 15.68 1.83
C GLY A 44 6.90 15.83 0.72
N ALA A 45 6.88 14.97 -0.30
CA ALA A 45 7.72 15.13 -1.47
C ALA A 45 7.33 16.37 -2.26
N ILE A 46 6.04 16.60 -2.50
CA ILE A 46 5.53 17.81 -3.18
C ILE A 46 5.95 19.06 -2.39
N GLU A 47 5.76 19.08 -1.08
CA GLU A 47 6.20 20.20 -0.23
C GLU A 47 7.71 20.45 -0.34
N ALA A 48 8.53 19.40 -0.31
CA ALA A 48 9.98 19.54 -0.48
C ALA A 48 10.36 20.02 -1.90
N LEU A 49 9.58 19.69 -2.92
CA LEU A 49 9.79 20.19 -4.29
C LEU A 49 9.47 21.68 -4.40
N ASP A 50 8.54 22.19 -3.60
CA ASP A 50 8.19 23.62 -3.57
C ASP A 50 9.34 24.49 -3.06
N GLU A 51 10.28 23.89 -2.31
CA GLU A 51 11.48 24.53 -1.80
C GLU A 51 12.62 24.62 -2.84
N ILE A 52 12.50 23.95 -4.00
CA ILE A 52 13.55 23.89 -5.04
C ILE A 52 13.34 25.00 -6.08
N PRO A 53 14.27 25.95 -6.23
CA PRO A 53 14.05 27.14 -7.05
C PRO A 53 14.45 26.97 -8.53
N PHE A 54 13.77 26.15 -9.37
CA PHE A 54 13.83 26.36 -10.85
C PHE A 54 12.79 25.60 -11.71
N SER A 55 12.56 26.09 -12.94
CA SER A 55 11.42 25.92 -13.88
C SER A 55 11.36 24.64 -14.75
N GLY A 56 11.99 23.53 -14.35
CA GLY A 56 12.00 22.27 -15.12
C GLY A 56 11.12 21.15 -14.54
N VAL A 57 10.53 21.41 -13.38
CA VAL A 57 9.85 20.44 -12.50
C VAL A 57 8.36 20.35 -12.77
N ASP A 58 7.79 21.39 -13.38
CA ASP A 58 6.34 21.65 -13.37
C ASP A 58 5.53 20.55 -14.05
N PHE A 59 6.05 19.96 -15.13
CA PHE A 59 5.33 18.93 -15.88
C PHE A 59 5.09 17.66 -15.05
N TRP A 60 6.13 17.13 -14.41
CA TRP A 60 6.00 15.90 -13.62
C TRP A 60 5.51 16.17 -12.20
N ARG A 61 5.70 17.39 -11.66
CA ARG A 61 5.05 17.85 -10.42
C ARG A 61 3.54 17.90 -10.60
N HIS A 62 3.06 18.44 -11.72
CA HIS A 62 1.65 18.42 -12.08
C HIS A 62 1.12 16.99 -12.23
N ASP A 63 1.86 16.09 -12.89
CA ASP A 63 1.48 14.67 -12.98
C ASP A 63 1.37 14.02 -11.58
N LEU A 64 2.31 14.28 -10.67
CA LEU A 64 2.26 13.79 -9.28
C LEU A 64 1.07 14.36 -8.50
N ILE A 65 0.77 15.65 -8.66
CA ILE A 65 -0.38 16.31 -8.02
C ILE A 65 -1.70 15.72 -8.54
N GLN A 66 -1.82 15.46 -9.85
CA GLN A 66 -3.02 14.84 -10.41
C GLN A 66 -3.25 13.41 -9.91
N GLN A 67 -2.18 12.61 -9.83
CA GLN A 67 -2.29 11.23 -9.38
C GLN A 67 -2.54 11.12 -7.86
N THR A 68 -2.06 12.09 -7.08
CA THR A 68 -2.34 12.18 -5.63
C THR A 68 -3.75 12.67 -5.32
N GLY A 69 -4.29 13.62 -6.10
CA GLY A 69 -5.65 14.13 -5.92
C GLY A 69 -6.75 13.08 -6.14
N THR A 70 -6.45 11.99 -6.85
CA THR A 70 -7.37 10.86 -7.08
C THR A 70 -7.12 9.69 -6.13
N CYS A 71 -6.17 9.79 -5.19
CA CYS A 71 -5.72 8.71 -4.30
C CYS A 71 -5.37 7.40 -5.04
N ARG A 72 -4.95 7.47 -6.31
CA ARG A 72 -4.64 6.30 -7.14
C ARG A 72 -3.17 5.88 -6.98
N PHE A 73 -2.72 5.69 -5.75
CA PHE A 73 -1.32 5.31 -5.47
C PHE A 73 -0.95 3.90 -5.96
N LEU A 74 -1.95 3.10 -6.34
CA LEU A 74 -1.78 1.71 -6.79
C LEU A 74 -1.72 1.56 -8.31
N ASN A 75 -1.95 2.63 -9.07
CA ASN A 75 -1.91 2.53 -10.52
C ASN A 75 -0.46 2.65 -11.05
N ASP A 76 -0.23 2.08 -12.22
CA ASP A 76 1.07 2.19 -12.87
C ASP A 76 1.39 3.61 -13.30
N GLU A 77 0.37 4.46 -13.51
CA GLU A 77 0.54 5.87 -13.83
C GLU A 77 1.25 6.64 -12.71
N PHE A 78 0.86 6.43 -11.46
CA PHE A 78 1.52 6.98 -10.27
C PHE A 78 2.97 6.51 -10.21
N ARG A 79 3.22 5.21 -10.41
CA ARG A 79 4.59 4.66 -10.40
C ARG A 79 5.45 5.21 -11.53
N ILE A 80 4.87 5.44 -12.69
CA ILE A 80 5.54 6.08 -13.83
C ILE A 80 5.85 7.54 -13.50
N ALA A 81 4.89 8.29 -12.94
CA ALA A 81 5.05 9.67 -12.53
C ALA A 81 6.15 9.82 -11.46
N ALA A 82 6.11 9.01 -10.40
CA ALA A 82 7.12 9.02 -9.34
C ALA A 82 8.52 8.63 -9.86
N ARG A 83 8.64 7.67 -10.78
CA ARG A 83 9.92 7.34 -11.43
C ARG A 83 10.43 8.45 -12.34
N ARG A 84 9.54 9.14 -13.06
CA ARG A 84 9.90 10.31 -13.87
C ARG A 84 10.39 11.45 -12.99
N ALA A 85 9.70 11.72 -11.88
CA ALA A 85 10.10 12.70 -10.88
C ALA A 85 11.49 12.41 -10.29
N LEU A 86 11.75 11.17 -9.89
CA LEU A 86 13.08 10.76 -9.41
C LEU A 86 14.18 10.94 -10.47
N ARG A 87 13.91 10.62 -11.74
CA ARG A 87 14.87 10.83 -12.83
C ARG A 87 15.12 12.31 -13.08
N ALA A 88 14.10 13.14 -12.99
CA ALA A 88 14.24 14.58 -13.17
C ALA A 88 15.02 15.20 -12.00
N LEU A 89 14.73 14.82 -10.76
CA LEU A 89 15.50 15.21 -9.58
C LEU A 89 16.99 14.85 -9.71
N ALA A 90 17.30 13.67 -10.26
CA ALA A 90 18.68 13.23 -10.47
C ALA A 90 19.42 13.98 -11.59
N GLN A 91 18.70 14.68 -12.47
CA GLN A 91 19.28 15.49 -13.55
C GLN A 91 19.46 16.97 -13.16
N GLN A 92 18.89 17.39 -12.04
CA GLN A 92 19.05 18.73 -11.51
C GLN A 92 20.35 18.84 -10.70
N ASP A 93 20.87 20.06 -10.63
CA ASP A 93 22.02 20.38 -9.80
C ASP A 93 21.59 20.49 -8.33
N PRO A 94 21.99 19.55 -7.45
CA PRO A 94 21.59 19.56 -6.05
C PRO A 94 22.20 20.73 -5.27
N GLU A 95 23.20 21.44 -5.79
CA GLU A 95 23.90 22.51 -5.06
C GLU A 95 22.99 23.69 -4.68
N GLN A 96 21.86 23.88 -5.37
CA GLN A 96 20.92 24.96 -5.07
C GLN A 96 20.04 24.68 -3.84
N ALA A 97 19.71 23.42 -3.58
CA ALA A 97 18.84 23.02 -2.46
C ALA A 97 19.07 21.53 -2.10
N PRO A 98 20.24 21.17 -1.55
CA PRO A 98 20.64 19.77 -1.38
C PRO A 98 19.72 19.01 -0.41
N GLU A 99 19.30 19.66 0.68
CA GLU A 99 18.40 19.05 1.67
C GLU A 99 17.00 18.79 1.12
N ALA A 100 16.46 19.73 0.32
CA ALA A 100 15.18 19.58 -0.34
C ALA A 100 15.23 18.47 -1.41
N HIS A 101 16.32 18.41 -2.18
CA HIS A 101 16.58 17.35 -3.16
C HIS A 101 16.61 15.96 -2.52
N ASP A 102 17.37 15.80 -1.43
CA ASP A 102 17.48 14.54 -0.72
C ASP A 102 16.16 14.13 -0.07
N ARG A 103 15.46 15.10 0.55
CA ARG A 103 14.16 14.86 1.16
C ARG A 103 13.11 14.45 0.13
N ALA A 104 12.98 15.17 -0.98
CA ALA A 104 12.06 14.82 -2.06
C ALA A 104 12.37 13.45 -2.66
N SER A 105 13.66 13.16 -2.89
CA SER A 105 14.10 11.87 -3.44
C SER A 105 13.80 10.71 -2.50
N ARG A 106 14.04 10.86 -1.20
CA ARG A 106 13.71 9.84 -0.20
C ARG A 106 12.21 9.60 -0.14
N LEU A 107 11.41 10.65 0.00
CA LEU A 107 9.96 10.55 0.12
C LEU A 107 9.29 9.95 -1.12
N LEU A 108 9.79 10.24 -2.32
CA LEU A 108 9.31 9.60 -3.56
C LEU A 108 9.68 8.11 -3.64
N ARG A 109 10.84 7.71 -3.14
CA ARG A 109 11.23 6.30 -3.06
C ARG A 109 10.35 5.54 -2.07
N ASP A 110 10.12 6.11 -0.89
CA ASP A 110 9.26 5.52 0.13
C ASP A 110 7.83 5.35 -0.41
N ALA A 111 7.30 6.36 -1.10
CA ALA A 111 5.98 6.28 -1.71
C ALA A 111 5.88 5.19 -2.80
N LEU A 112 6.92 5.00 -3.61
CA LEU A 112 7.00 3.92 -4.59
C LEU A 112 7.06 2.54 -3.91
N GLU A 113 7.83 2.42 -2.83
CA GLU A 113 7.93 1.19 -2.05
C GLU A 113 6.58 0.80 -1.46
N HIS A 114 5.86 1.75 -0.84
CA HIS A 114 4.52 1.52 -0.32
C HIS A 114 3.54 1.09 -1.42
N SER A 115 3.61 1.71 -2.60
CA SER A 115 2.78 1.32 -3.77
C SER A 115 3.03 -0.12 -4.22
N HIS A 116 4.30 -0.56 -4.27
CA HIS A 116 4.63 -1.96 -4.59
C HIS A 116 4.16 -2.91 -3.50
N ARG A 117 4.42 -2.58 -2.23
CA ARG A 117 4.05 -3.41 -1.09
C ARG A 117 2.55 -3.69 -1.01
N VAL A 118 1.71 -2.68 -1.25
CA VAL A 118 0.25 -2.90 -1.31
C VAL A 118 -0.13 -3.81 -2.48
N THR A 119 0.54 -3.71 -3.63
CA THR A 119 0.25 -4.59 -4.76
C THR A 119 0.66 -6.04 -4.50
N GLU A 120 1.80 -6.25 -3.85
CA GLU A 120 2.22 -7.59 -3.42
C GLU A 120 1.21 -8.19 -2.42
N LEU A 121 0.74 -7.39 -1.45
CA LEU A 121 -0.29 -7.82 -0.51
C LEU A 121 -1.60 -8.20 -1.22
N LEU A 122 -2.07 -7.37 -2.15
CA LEU A 122 -3.27 -7.66 -2.93
C LEU A 122 -3.13 -8.90 -3.83
N ALA A 123 -1.93 -9.12 -4.40
CA ALA A 123 -1.64 -10.32 -5.17
C ALA A 123 -1.64 -11.58 -4.29
N ALA A 124 -1.02 -11.51 -3.10
CA ALA A 124 -1.02 -12.61 -2.14
C ALA A 124 -2.44 -12.96 -1.67
N GLU A 125 -3.30 -11.95 -1.39
CA GLU A 125 -4.70 -12.18 -1.05
C GLU A 125 -5.47 -12.88 -2.18
N ARG A 126 -5.22 -12.48 -3.43
CA ARG A 126 -5.83 -13.13 -4.58
C ARG A 126 -5.41 -14.59 -4.72
N GLU A 127 -4.12 -14.88 -4.56
CA GLU A 127 -3.63 -16.27 -4.59
C GLU A 127 -4.25 -17.10 -3.46
N ILE A 128 -4.32 -16.57 -2.24
CA ILE A 128 -4.97 -17.25 -1.10
C ILE A 128 -6.45 -17.53 -1.40
N ALA A 129 -7.16 -16.58 -2.00
CA ALA A 129 -8.57 -16.76 -2.39
C ALA A 129 -8.72 -17.85 -3.48
N GLU A 130 -7.80 -17.90 -4.45
CA GLU A 130 -7.79 -18.93 -5.48
C GLU A 130 -7.54 -20.32 -4.90
N PHE A 131 -6.61 -20.47 -3.93
CA PHE A 131 -6.41 -21.73 -3.20
C PHE A 131 -7.65 -22.14 -2.41
N ARG A 132 -8.27 -21.22 -1.68
CA ARG A 132 -9.49 -21.51 -0.90
C ARG A 132 -10.67 -21.98 -1.75
N ASN A 133 -10.76 -21.52 -3.00
CA ASN A 133 -11.81 -21.92 -3.93
C ASN A 133 -11.52 -23.26 -4.64
N GLN A 134 -10.32 -23.81 -4.54
CA GLN A 134 -9.95 -25.12 -5.10
C GLN A 134 -10.15 -26.27 -4.10
N ASP A 135 -10.23 -25.98 -2.80
CA ASP A 135 -10.45 -26.94 -1.72
C ASP A 135 -11.96 -27.21 -1.42
N ILE A 136 -12.87 -26.81 -2.31
CA ILE A 136 -14.33 -27.04 -2.25
C ILE A 136 -14.77 -27.80 -3.50
#